data_AF-A0AA89BPW3-F1
#
_entry.id   AF-A0AA89BPW3-F1
#
_cell.length_a   1.000
_cell.length_b   1.000
_cell.length_c   1.000
_cell.angle_alpha   90.00
_cell.angle_beta   90.00
_cell.angle_gamma   90.00
#
_symmetry.space_group_name_H-M   'P 1'
#
loop_
_entity.id
_entity.type
_entity.pdbx_description
1 polymer ?
#
loop_
_entity_poly.entity_id
_entity_poly.type
_entity_poly.pdbx_seq_one_letter_code
_entity_poly.pdbx_strand_id
1 'polypeptide(L)'
;MLSYHFIHIQINNKVLEGNWTGNYEGGEKPTHWNGSDAILERYAETGKIVKFGQCWVFSAVTVTVCRALGIPCKSVTCIGSAHDTDDSTCIDEYYAENEEGDMEKSKYYTSDSIWNFHVWNEIFVKRSDLHDRTFDGWQVIDATPQEETSENLFKGAYACGPASVMAIKKGLCNRGFDAKFIFAEVNADVAKWKKKGWNWEIFGIDSKKQVESNVFSSLTFYVFRNGSNRM
;
A
#
# COMPACT_ATOMS: atom_id res chain seq x y z
N MET A 1 30.02 -8.53 -7.27
CA MET A 1 29.09 -7.54 -7.82
C MET A 1 27.69 -8.00 -7.43
N LEU A 2 27.09 -7.40 -6.39
CA LEU A 2 25.75 -7.79 -5.94
C LEU A 2 24.79 -7.53 -7.10
N SER A 3 24.13 -8.58 -7.55
CA SER A 3 23.20 -8.52 -8.66
C SER A 3 21.92 -7.85 -8.15
N TYR A 4 21.76 -6.54 -8.35
CA TYR A 4 20.63 -5.70 -7.89
C TYR A 4 19.27 -6.06 -8.51
N HIS A 5 19.06 -7.31 -8.93
CA HIS A 5 17.90 -7.66 -9.75
C HIS A 5 16.58 -7.61 -8.97
N PHE A 6 16.59 -7.74 -7.64
CA PHE A 6 15.36 -7.72 -6.83
C PHE A 6 15.64 -7.12 -5.44
N ILE A 7 14.90 -6.06 -5.07
CA ILE A 7 14.90 -5.48 -3.72
C ILE A 7 13.53 -5.75 -3.13
N HIS A 8 13.45 -6.70 -2.21
CA HIS A 8 12.23 -7.03 -1.48
C HIS A 8 12.49 -6.81 0.02
N ILE A 9 11.81 -5.84 0.63
CA ILE A 9 12.05 -5.44 2.03
C ILE A 9 10.94 -5.99 2.92
N GLN A 10 11.29 -6.99 3.72
CA GLN A 10 10.37 -7.61 4.69
C GLN A 10 10.65 -7.08 6.10
N ILE A 11 9.93 -6.04 6.52
CA ILE A 11 9.94 -5.57 7.92
C ILE A 11 8.88 -6.28 8.74
N ASN A 12 7.69 -6.48 8.16
CA ASN A 12 6.56 -7.08 8.83
C ASN A 12 6.82 -8.53 9.26
N ASN A 13 6.47 -8.85 10.50
CA ASN A 13 6.63 -10.16 11.14
C ASN A 13 8.08 -10.70 11.13
N LYS A 14 9.05 -9.82 10.83
CA LYS A 14 10.49 -10.11 10.88
C LYS A 14 11.19 -9.21 11.89
N VAL A 15 10.89 -7.91 11.86
CA VAL A 15 11.41 -6.89 12.77
C VAL A 15 10.30 -6.29 13.61
N LEU A 16 9.14 -6.02 13.00
CA LEU A 16 8.02 -5.31 13.61
C LEU A 16 6.70 -6.04 13.31
N GLU A 17 5.84 -6.16 14.32
CA GLU A 17 4.50 -6.75 14.20
C GLU A 17 3.44 -5.66 14.09
N GLY A 18 2.51 -5.82 13.14
CA GLY A 18 1.40 -4.88 12.92
C GLY A 18 0.23 -5.10 13.88
N ASN A 19 -0.45 -4.03 14.32
CA ASN A 19 -1.69 -4.14 15.09
C ASN A 19 -2.61 -2.94 14.88
N TRP A 20 -3.86 -3.22 14.48
CA TRP A 20 -4.93 -2.24 14.22
C TRP A 20 -6.15 -2.43 15.13
N THR A 21 -6.10 -3.34 16.10
CA THR A 21 -7.25 -3.71 16.94
C THR A 21 -7.62 -2.66 17.99
N GLY A 22 -6.70 -1.73 18.30
CA GLY A 22 -6.84 -0.78 19.40
C GLY A 22 -6.44 -1.34 20.77
N ASN A 23 -6.27 -2.65 20.91
CA ASN A 23 -5.66 -3.29 22.07
C ASN A 23 -4.19 -3.60 21.78
N TYR A 24 -3.28 -2.96 22.53
CA TYR A 24 -1.83 -3.08 22.35
C TYR A 24 -1.15 -3.81 23.51
N GLU A 25 -1.89 -4.66 24.21
CA GLU A 25 -1.33 -5.51 25.27
C GLU A 25 -0.13 -6.35 24.76
N GLY A 26 0.94 -6.39 25.55
CA GLY A 26 2.18 -7.10 25.19
C GLY A 26 3.14 -6.32 24.27
N GLY A 27 2.86 -5.06 23.97
CA GLY A 27 3.74 -4.18 23.18
C GLY A 27 3.47 -2.70 23.39
N GLU A 28 4.10 -1.88 22.57
CA GLU A 28 3.86 -0.44 22.53
C GLU A 28 2.75 -0.09 21.54
N LYS A 29 1.99 0.96 21.87
CA LYS A 29 1.01 1.53 20.94
C LYS A 29 1.77 2.08 19.72
N PRO A 30 1.29 1.91 18.48
CA PRO A 30 1.96 2.45 17.29
C PRO A 30 2.26 3.95 17.33
N THR A 31 1.45 4.73 18.05
CA THR A 31 1.65 6.18 18.26
C THR A 31 2.70 6.53 19.33
N HIS A 32 3.25 5.56 20.05
CA HIS A 32 4.32 5.76 21.03
C HIS A 32 5.67 6.02 20.36
N TRP A 33 5.89 5.48 19.16
CA TRP A 33 7.19 5.54 18.49
C TRP A 33 7.49 6.94 17.96
N ASN A 34 8.60 7.52 18.44
CA ASN A 34 9.09 8.83 18.01
C ASN A 34 10.25 8.73 17.01
N GLY A 35 10.74 7.52 16.74
CA GLY A 35 11.88 7.24 15.88
C GLY A 35 12.02 5.75 15.61
N SER A 36 12.65 5.40 14.47
CA SER A 36 12.88 4.00 14.08
C SER A 36 14.10 3.37 14.76
N ASP A 37 15.00 4.19 15.28
CA ASP A 37 16.21 3.82 16.03
C ASP A 37 15.85 2.93 17.24
N ALA A 38 14.93 3.39 18.10
CA ALA A 38 14.50 2.61 19.27
C ALA A 38 13.91 1.23 18.91
N ILE A 39 13.24 1.12 17.75
CA ILE A 39 12.69 -0.15 17.25
C ILE A 39 13.83 -1.07 16.80
N LEU A 40 14.74 -0.55 15.97
CA LEU A 40 15.85 -1.32 15.41
C LEU A 40 16.87 -1.74 16.48
N GLU A 41 17.18 -0.87 17.43
CA GLU A 41 18.03 -1.18 18.58
C GLU A 41 17.42 -2.30 19.43
N ARG A 42 16.13 -2.17 19.81
CA ARG A 42 15.43 -3.21 20.56
C ARG A 42 15.44 -4.55 19.82
N TYR A 43 15.24 -4.54 18.51
CA TYR A 43 15.33 -5.74 17.68
C TYR A 43 16.75 -6.32 17.69
N ALA A 44 17.77 -5.49 17.51
CA ALA A 44 19.17 -5.91 17.45
C ALA A 44 19.67 -6.49 18.79
N GLU A 45 19.25 -5.92 19.91
CA GLU A 45 19.62 -6.37 21.26
C GLU A 45 18.94 -7.67 21.66
N THR A 46 17.65 -7.82 21.33
CA THR A 46 16.83 -8.94 21.81
C THR A 46 16.71 -10.09 20.82
N GLY A 47 16.91 -9.83 19.53
CA GLY A 47 16.61 -10.75 18.44
C GLY A 47 15.12 -11.08 18.30
N LYS A 48 14.23 -10.36 19.00
CA LYS A 48 12.78 -10.61 19.02
C LYS A 48 12.03 -9.56 18.21
N ILE A 49 10.94 -9.98 17.57
CA ILE A 49 10.03 -9.07 16.85
C ILE A 49 9.49 -8.01 17.83
N VAL A 50 9.60 -6.75 17.44
CA VAL A 50 9.10 -5.60 18.21
C VAL A 50 7.60 -5.43 17.96
N LYS A 51 6.85 -5.09 19.01
CA LYS A 51 5.40 -4.90 18.97
C LYS A 51 5.06 -3.50 19.48
N PHE A 52 4.19 -2.70 18.85
CA PHE A 52 3.50 -2.89 17.57
C PHE A 52 3.72 -1.71 16.61
N GLY A 53 3.40 -1.90 15.33
CA GLY A 53 3.46 -0.87 14.30
C GLY A 53 2.17 -0.75 13.48
N GLN A 54 2.07 0.37 12.76
CA GLN A 54 1.11 0.61 11.68
C GLN A 54 1.88 1.20 10.48
N CYS A 55 1.20 1.51 9.37
CA CYS A 55 1.82 1.88 8.09
C CYS A 55 2.94 2.93 8.21
N TRP A 56 2.73 4.02 8.96
CA TRP A 56 3.76 5.06 9.14
C TRP A 56 5.00 4.58 9.91
N VAL A 57 4.82 3.63 10.84
CA VAL A 57 5.92 3.03 11.62
C VAL A 57 6.72 2.08 10.73
N PHE A 58 6.04 1.24 9.93
CA PHE A 58 6.69 0.39 8.92
C PHE A 58 7.47 1.23 7.91
N SER A 59 6.88 2.32 7.43
CA SER A 59 7.54 3.26 6.54
C SER A 59 8.79 3.88 7.18
N ALA A 60 8.72 4.33 8.43
CA ALA A 60 9.87 4.91 9.12
C ALA A 60 11.04 3.93 9.26
N VAL A 61 10.75 2.69 9.67
CA VAL A 61 11.77 1.62 9.77
C VAL A 61 12.37 1.31 8.39
N THR A 62 11.54 1.22 7.36
CA THR A 62 11.98 0.94 5.98
C THR A 62 12.90 2.02 5.44
N VAL A 63 12.58 3.31 5.66
CA VAL A 63 13.46 4.43 5.27
C VAL A 63 14.83 4.29 5.93
N THR A 64 14.87 4.02 7.22
CA THR A 64 16.12 3.90 7.98
C THR A 64 16.98 2.75 7.47
N VAL A 65 16.38 1.57 7.25
CA VAL A 65 17.08 0.41 6.67
C VAL A 65 17.60 0.71 5.27
N CYS A 66 16.78 1.28 4.39
CA CYS A 66 17.21 1.61 3.02
C CYS A 66 18.37 2.60 3.01
N ARG A 67 18.25 3.69 3.77
CA ARG A 67 19.26 4.75 3.81
C ARG A 67 20.56 4.25 4.44
N ALA A 68 20.50 3.40 5.46
CA ALA A 68 21.68 2.75 6.03
C ALA A 68 22.40 1.84 5.01
N LEU A 69 21.66 1.21 4.11
CA LEU A 69 22.20 0.40 3.00
C LEU A 69 22.65 1.22 1.78
N GLY A 70 22.52 2.56 1.82
CA GLY A 70 22.88 3.45 0.71
C GLY A 70 21.85 3.51 -0.42
N ILE A 71 20.63 3.03 -0.20
CA ILE A 71 19.52 3.10 -1.16
C ILE A 71 18.73 4.40 -0.89
N PRO A 72 18.63 5.33 -1.86
CA PRO A 72 17.80 6.52 -1.69
C PRO A 72 16.35 6.11 -1.49
N CYS A 73 15.77 6.52 -0.36
CA CYS A 73 14.43 6.13 0.05
C CYS A 73 13.69 7.29 0.73
N LYS A 74 12.39 7.41 0.46
CA LYS A 74 11.49 8.40 1.08
C LYS A 74 10.13 7.77 1.42
N SER A 75 9.45 8.33 2.41
CA SER A 75 8.06 8.00 2.73
C SER A 75 7.10 8.77 1.81
N VAL A 76 5.97 8.16 1.48
CA VAL A 76 4.89 8.78 0.71
C VAL A 76 3.57 8.49 1.42
N THR A 77 2.74 9.52 1.56
CA THR A 77 1.41 9.40 2.17
C THR A 77 0.34 9.51 1.10
N CYS A 78 -0.55 8.52 1.08
CA CYS A 78 -1.75 8.47 0.26
C CYS A 78 -2.97 8.79 1.12
N ILE A 79 -3.78 9.77 0.76
CA ILE A 79 -4.96 10.17 1.55
C ILE A 79 -6.19 9.51 0.95
N GLY A 80 -6.99 8.78 1.73
CA GLY A 80 -8.02 7.93 1.15
C GLY A 80 -7.38 6.80 0.35
N SER A 81 -6.46 6.01 0.91
CA SER A 81 -5.89 4.87 0.17
C SER A 81 -6.96 3.80 0.00
N ALA A 82 -7.18 3.33 -1.22
CA ALA A 82 -7.99 2.14 -1.44
C ALA A 82 -7.19 0.90 -1.01
N HIS A 83 -7.85 -0.05 -0.38
CA HIS A 83 -7.26 -1.34 -0.06
C HIS A 83 -8.18 -2.39 -0.69
N ASP A 84 -7.79 -2.79 -1.89
CA ASP A 84 -8.46 -3.79 -2.73
C ASP A 84 -7.98 -5.17 -2.29
N THR A 85 -8.92 -6.03 -1.89
CA THR A 85 -8.64 -7.37 -1.35
C THR A 85 -8.90 -8.49 -2.35
N ASP A 86 -9.40 -8.18 -3.55
CA ASP A 86 -9.81 -9.18 -4.54
C ASP A 86 -9.15 -9.01 -5.92
N ASP A 87 -8.21 -8.06 -6.04
CA ASP A 87 -7.45 -7.77 -7.25
C ASP A 87 -8.37 -7.34 -8.42
N SER A 88 -9.51 -6.69 -8.12
CA SER A 88 -10.44 -6.19 -9.13
C SER A 88 -10.04 -4.81 -9.68
N THR A 89 -9.09 -4.11 -9.06
CA THR A 89 -8.78 -2.68 -9.25
C THR A 89 -9.96 -1.74 -8.98
N CYS A 90 -11.01 -2.26 -8.37
CA CYS A 90 -12.17 -1.53 -7.88
C CYS A 90 -12.29 -1.74 -6.37
N ILE A 91 -13.05 -0.89 -5.70
CA ILE A 91 -13.45 -1.11 -4.32
C ILE A 91 -14.94 -1.37 -4.33
N ASP A 92 -15.34 -2.55 -3.86
CA ASP A 92 -16.75 -2.90 -3.76
C ASP A 92 -17.30 -2.54 -2.38
N GLU A 93 -18.31 -1.67 -2.34
CA GLU A 93 -19.06 -1.35 -1.13
C GLU A 93 -20.46 -1.93 -1.19
N TYR A 94 -20.73 -2.92 -0.33
CA TYR A 94 -22.05 -3.54 -0.23
C TYR A 94 -22.88 -2.84 0.83
N TYR A 95 -24.10 -2.43 0.45
CA TYR A 95 -25.08 -1.83 1.34
C TYR A 95 -26.25 -2.79 1.57
N ALA A 96 -26.57 -3.01 2.84
CA ALA A 96 -27.67 -3.86 3.28
C ALA A 96 -28.47 -3.15 4.38
N GLU A 97 -29.72 -3.55 4.52
CA GLU A 97 -30.59 -3.10 5.60
C GLU A 97 -30.11 -3.70 6.92
N ASN A 98 -29.93 -2.86 7.94
CA ASN A 98 -29.58 -3.28 9.30
C ASN A 98 -30.83 -3.74 10.07
N GLU A 99 -30.65 -4.09 11.35
CA GLU A 99 -31.76 -4.55 12.21
C GLU A 99 -32.84 -3.48 12.44
N GLU A 100 -32.51 -2.19 12.23
CA GLU A 100 -33.39 -1.03 12.43
C GLU A 100 -34.12 -0.61 11.14
N GLY A 101 -33.81 -1.24 10.00
CA GLY A 101 -34.41 -0.93 8.70
C GLY A 101 -33.64 0.10 7.87
N ASP A 102 -32.47 0.54 8.35
CA ASP A 102 -31.64 1.53 7.67
C ASP A 102 -30.61 0.87 6.76
N MET A 103 -30.39 1.47 5.59
CA MET A 103 -29.36 1.01 4.65
C MET A 103 -27.98 1.44 5.12
N GLU A 104 -27.12 0.49 5.47
CA GLU A 104 -25.75 0.74 5.91
C GLU A 104 -24.72 -0.06 5.12
N LYS A 105 -23.46 0.40 5.15
CA LYS A 105 -22.34 -0.33 4.54
C LYS A 105 -22.08 -1.60 5.35
N SER A 106 -22.27 -2.75 4.72
CA SER A 106 -22.06 -4.07 5.30
C SER A 106 -20.63 -4.54 5.10
N LYS A 107 -19.96 -4.88 6.21
CA LYS A 107 -18.64 -5.53 6.20
C LYS A 107 -18.72 -7.05 6.02
N TYR A 108 -19.92 -7.61 5.93
CA TYR A 108 -20.10 -9.06 5.78
C TYR A 108 -19.82 -9.55 4.35
N TYR A 109 -19.93 -8.67 3.35
CA TYR A 109 -19.88 -9.06 1.94
C TYR A 109 -18.57 -8.66 1.23
N THR A 110 -17.72 -7.86 1.87
CA THR A 110 -16.45 -7.39 1.32
C THR A 110 -15.46 -7.08 2.44
N SER A 111 -14.18 -7.32 2.18
CA SER A 111 -13.07 -6.88 3.02
C SER A 111 -12.45 -5.56 2.52
N ASP A 112 -12.90 -5.05 1.37
CA ASP A 112 -12.37 -3.82 0.79
C ASP A 112 -12.62 -2.63 1.71
N SER A 113 -11.61 -1.77 1.77
CA SER A 113 -11.67 -0.61 2.64
C SER A 113 -11.00 0.61 2.03
N ILE A 114 -11.44 1.77 2.48
CA ILE A 114 -10.77 3.04 2.18
C ILE A 114 -10.17 3.52 3.49
N TRP A 115 -8.86 3.60 3.53
CA TRP A 115 -8.10 4.08 4.67
C TRP A 115 -8.02 5.59 4.63
N ASN A 116 -8.25 6.27 5.76
CA ASN A 116 -8.13 7.73 5.84
C ASN A 116 -6.79 8.23 5.28
N PHE A 117 -5.72 7.51 5.59
CA PHE A 117 -4.45 7.62 4.91
C PHE A 117 -3.70 6.29 4.98
N HIS A 118 -2.75 6.12 4.07
CA HIS A 118 -1.77 5.04 4.07
C HIS A 118 -0.39 5.60 3.78
N VAL A 119 0.66 4.91 4.24
CA VAL A 119 2.05 5.36 4.07
C VAL A 119 2.90 4.19 3.58
N TRP A 120 3.54 4.37 2.44
CA TRP A 120 4.52 3.45 1.86
C TRP A 120 5.85 4.16 1.58
N ASN A 121 6.78 3.49 0.92
CA ASN A 121 8.08 4.04 0.56
C ASN A 121 8.33 4.05 -0.95
N GLU A 122 9.14 4.99 -1.40
CA GLU A 122 9.72 4.97 -2.74
C GLU A 122 11.24 4.83 -2.64
N ILE A 123 11.82 3.90 -3.40
CA ILE A 123 13.27 3.74 -3.56
C ILE A 123 13.72 4.15 -4.96
N PHE A 124 14.90 4.76 -5.08
CA PHE A 124 15.44 5.16 -6.40
C PHE A 124 16.43 4.11 -6.94
N VAL A 125 15.98 3.31 -7.91
CA VAL A 125 16.78 2.21 -8.47
C VAL A 125 16.56 2.05 -9.98
N LYS A 126 17.47 1.34 -10.65
CA LYS A 126 17.29 0.94 -12.05
C LYS A 126 16.45 -0.34 -12.11
N ARG A 127 15.66 -0.49 -13.17
CA ARG A 127 14.82 -1.65 -13.46
C ARG A 127 15.27 -2.35 -14.73
N SER A 128 16.50 -2.85 -14.71
CA SER A 128 17.07 -3.58 -15.85
C SER A 128 16.29 -4.84 -16.20
N ASP A 129 15.58 -5.41 -15.22
CA ASP A 129 14.63 -6.53 -15.37
C ASP A 129 13.43 -6.20 -16.27
N LEU A 130 13.01 -4.93 -16.33
CA LEU A 130 11.90 -4.50 -17.19
C LEU A 130 12.31 -4.28 -18.65
N HIS A 131 13.62 -4.35 -18.95
CA HIS A 131 14.20 -4.14 -20.28
C HIS A 131 13.80 -2.81 -20.97
N ASP A 132 13.32 -1.83 -20.20
CA ASP A 132 12.94 -0.50 -20.66
C ASP A 132 13.28 0.54 -19.57
N ARG A 133 14.21 1.43 -19.92
CA ARG A 133 14.74 2.45 -19.00
C ARG A 133 13.72 3.52 -18.62
N THR A 134 12.59 3.59 -19.30
CA THR A 134 11.47 4.47 -18.93
C THR A 134 10.93 4.14 -17.54
N PHE A 135 11.13 2.91 -17.06
CA PHE A 135 10.68 2.45 -15.75
C PHE A 135 11.76 2.53 -14.66
N ASP A 136 12.97 3.00 -14.98
CA ASP A 136 14.01 3.35 -14.00
C ASP A 136 13.52 4.49 -13.07
N GLY A 137 14.16 4.66 -11.92
CA GLY A 137 13.93 5.77 -10.99
C GLY A 137 13.14 5.32 -9.77
N TRP A 138 12.13 6.10 -9.36
CA TRP A 138 11.35 5.81 -8.16
C TRP A 138 10.47 4.56 -8.34
N GLN A 139 10.62 3.63 -7.39
CA GLN A 139 9.84 2.40 -7.29
C GLN A 139 9.11 2.39 -5.94
N VAL A 140 7.83 2.09 -5.93
CA VAL A 140 7.04 1.87 -4.71
C VAL A 140 7.44 0.54 -4.08
N ILE A 141 7.73 0.57 -2.79
CA ILE A 141 7.79 -0.60 -1.92
C ILE A 141 6.90 -0.33 -0.70
N ASP A 142 6.15 -1.32 -0.28
CA ASP A 142 5.34 -1.23 0.93
C ASP A 142 5.59 -2.42 1.85
N ALA A 143 6.07 -2.12 3.06
CA ALA A 143 6.36 -3.11 4.08
C ALA A 143 5.17 -3.36 5.02
N THR A 144 4.06 -2.62 4.84
CA THR A 144 2.82 -2.83 5.58
C THR A 144 2.18 -4.13 5.11
N PRO A 145 1.79 -5.04 6.03
CA PRO A 145 1.05 -6.22 5.63
C PRO A 145 -0.35 -5.84 5.20
N GLN A 146 -0.56 -5.79 3.88
CA GLN A 146 -1.88 -5.62 3.29
C GLN A 146 -2.27 -6.93 2.62
N GLU A 147 -1.66 -7.23 1.47
CA GLU A 147 -1.88 -8.47 0.74
C GLU A 147 -0.61 -9.31 0.60
N GLU A 148 -0.78 -10.59 0.32
CA GLU A 148 0.34 -11.44 -0.10
C GLU A 148 0.84 -10.94 -1.45
N THR A 149 2.16 -10.80 -1.61
CA THR A 149 2.74 -10.43 -2.90
C THR A 149 2.29 -11.40 -3.99
N SER A 150 1.98 -10.87 -5.17
CA SER A 150 1.58 -11.66 -6.34
C SER A 150 2.73 -12.52 -6.93
N GLU A 151 3.91 -12.40 -6.33
CA GLU A 151 5.17 -12.79 -6.93
C GLU A 151 5.64 -14.12 -6.36
N ASN A 152 5.61 -15.16 -7.21
CA ASN A 152 5.87 -16.54 -6.80
C ASN A 152 7.21 -16.75 -6.08
N LEU A 153 8.22 -15.92 -6.36
CA LEU A 153 9.53 -15.96 -5.71
C LEU A 153 9.48 -15.64 -4.21
N PHE A 154 8.42 -14.95 -3.76
CA PHE A 154 8.24 -14.49 -2.38
C PHE A 154 6.92 -14.96 -1.79
N LYS A 155 6.39 -16.11 -2.25
CA LYS A 155 5.15 -16.71 -1.75
C LYS A 155 5.11 -16.73 -0.21
N GLY A 156 4.01 -16.24 0.36
CA GLY A 156 3.76 -16.08 1.78
C GLY A 156 4.30 -14.77 2.38
N ALA A 157 4.90 -13.88 1.57
CA ALA A 157 5.34 -12.57 2.02
C ALA A 157 4.22 -11.53 1.91
N TYR A 158 4.00 -10.80 2.99
CA TYR A 158 3.04 -9.70 3.07
C TYR A 158 3.79 -8.38 2.99
N ALA A 159 4.16 -8.02 1.77
CA ALA A 159 4.82 -6.78 1.36
C ALA A 159 4.60 -6.60 -0.15
N CYS A 160 4.66 -5.37 -0.63
CA CYS A 160 4.45 -5.06 -2.06
C CYS A 160 5.68 -4.42 -2.70
N GLY A 161 5.88 -4.69 -3.99
CA GLY A 161 6.87 -4.02 -4.85
C GLY A 161 8.19 -4.78 -5.01
N PRO A 162 9.15 -4.22 -5.76
CA PRO A 162 9.19 -2.84 -6.24
C PRO A 162 8.32 -2.60 -7.49
N ALA A 163 7.36 -1.67 -7.39
CA ALA A 163 6.48 -1.26 -8.49
C ALA A 163 6.96 0.07 -9.10
N SER A 164 7.14 0.15 -10.42
CA SER A 164 7.58 1.41 -11.03
C SER A 164 6.51 2.48 -10.93
N VAL A 165 6.83 3.62 -10.32
CA VAL A 165 5.93 4.79 -10.25
C VAL A 165 5.52 5.24 -11.66
N MET A 166 6.44 5.15 -12.63
CA MET A 166 6.13 5.47 -14.02
C MET A 166 5.15 4.47 -14.66
N ALA A 167 5.26 3.17 -14.32
CA ALA A 167 4.31 2.17 -14.80
C ALA A 167 2.91 2.43 -14.23
N ILE A 168 2.80 2.68 -12.92
CA ILE A 168 1.54 3.02 -12.25
C ILE A 168 0.92 4.26 -12.89
N LYS A 169 1.71 5.33 -13.10
CA LYS A 169 1.25 6.56 -13.74
C LYS A 169 0.70 6.35 -15.15
N LYS A 170 1.28 5.41 -15.90
CA LYS A 170 0.84 5.05 -17.26
C LYS A 170 -0.29 4.02 -17.26
N GLY A 171 -0.75 3.53 -16.11
CA GLY A 171 -1.74 2.44 -16.01
C GLY A 171 -1.23 1.09 -16.52
N LEU A 172 0.10 0.88 -16.53
CA LEU A 172 0.73 -0.35 -17.01
C LEU A 172 0.88 -1.35 -15.85
N CYS A 173 -0.25 -1.83 -15.34
CA CYS A 173 -0.33 -2.71 -14.15
C CYS A 173 0.28 -4.11 -14.36
N ASN A 174 0.57 -4.49 -15.60
CA ASN A 174 1.21 -5.76 -15.94
C ASN A 174 2.75 -5.72 -15.93
N ARG A 175 3.35 -4.59 -15.53
CA ARG A 175 4.80 -4.45 -15.35
C ARG A 175 5.08 -4.66 -13.86
N GLY A 176 5.57 -5.85 -13.49
CA GLY A 176 5.82 -6.22 -12.09
C GLY A 176 6.68 -5.19 -11.32
N PHE A 177 6.78 -5.24 -10.00
CA PHE A 177 6.14 -6.17 -9.06
C PHE A 177 4.89 -5.49 -8.47
N ASP A 178 3.81 -6.23 -8.25
CA ASP A 178 2.58 -5.78 -7.54
C ASP A 178 1.96 -4.46 -8.04
N ALA A 179 2.22 -4.07 -9.30
CA ALA A 179 1.82 -2.78 -9.84
C ALA A 179 0.29 -2.61 -9.92
N LYS A 180 -0.45 -3.71 -10.03
CA LYS A 180 -1.92 -3.71 -10.03
C LYS A 180 -2.50 -3.33 -8.67
N PHE A 181 -1.98 -3.95 -7.60
CA PHE A 181 -2.35 -3.61 -6.23
C PHE A 181 -2.06 -2.14 -5.92
N ILE A 182 -0.83 -1.68 -6.18
CA ILE A 182 -0.46 -0.27 -5.96
C ILE A 182 -1.29 0.68 -6.83
N PHE A 183 -1.64 0.29 -8.06
CA PHE A 183 -2.54 1.08 -8.90
C PHE A 183 -3.93 1.20 -8.30
N ALA A 184 -4.49 0.10 -7.78
CA ALA A 184 -5.78 0.11 -7.09
C ALA A 184 -5.75 1.08 -5.90
N GLU A 185 -4.68 1.07 -5.10
CA GLU A 185 -4.55 1.96 -3.94
C GLU A 185 -4.74 3.45 -4.25
N VAL A 186 -4.30 3.89 -5.44
CA VAL A 186 -4.32 5.29 -5.88
C VAL A 186 -5.43 5.64 -6.88
N ASN A 187 -6.03 4.66 -7.56
CA ASN A 187 -6.94 4.89 -8.68
C ASN A 187 -8.22 4.03 -8.68
N ALA A 188 -8.46 3.19 -7.66
CA ALA A 188 -9.64 2.33 -7.67
C ALA A 188 -10.95 3.16 -7.64
N ASP A 189 -11.82 2.87 -8.61
CA ASP A 189 -13.20 3.34 -8.57
C ASP A 189 -13.97 2.59 -7.47
N VAL A 190 -14.90 3.27 -6.81
CA VAL A 190 -15.71 2.67 -5.74
C VAL A 190 -17.08 2.32 -6.29
N ALA A 191 -17.35 1.03 -6.48
CA ALA A 191 -18.64 0.51 -6.90
C ALA A 191 -19.52 0.25 -5.68
N LYS A 192 -20.72 0.86 -5.66
CA LYS A 192 -21.68 0.72 -4.55
C LYS A 192 -22.81 -0.21 -4.97
N TRP A 193 -22.95 -1.29 -4.22
CA TRP A 193 -23.89 -2.37 -4.46
C TRP A 193 -25.00 -2.36 -3.44
N LYS A 194 -26.24 -2.57 -3.88
CA LYS A 194 -27.39 -2.81 -2.99
C LYS A 194 -28.12 -4.07 -3.39
N LYS A 195 -28.76 -4.69 -2.40
CA LYS A 195 -29.52 -5.91 -2.62
C LYS A 195 -30.86 -5.60 -3.31
N LYS A 196 -31.20 -6.39 -4.33
CA LYS A 196 -32.51 -6.38 -5.01
C LYS A 196 -33.01 -7.80 -5.18
N GLY A 197 -33.87 -8.22 -4.24
CA GLY A 197 -34.28 -9.61 -4.11
C GLY A 197 -33.08 -10.50 -3.79
N TRP A 198 -32.78 -11.46 -4.66
CA TRP A 198 -31.65 -12.38 -4.52
C TRP A 198 -30.37 -11.92 -5.24
N ASN A 199 -30.42 -10.79 -5.96
CA ASN A 199 -29.31 -10.26 -6.74
C ASN A 199 -28.73 -8.98 -6.13
N TRP A 200 -27.51 -8.64 -6.55
CA TRP A 200 -26.88 -7.34 -6.29
C TRP A 200 -26.99 -6.45 -7.52
N GLU A 201 -27.30 -5.17 -7.31
CA GLU A 201 -27.25 -4.16 -8.37
C GLU A 201 -26.35 -2.99 -7.96
N ILE A 202 -25.56 -2.48 -8.91
CA ILE A 202 -24.81 -1.25 -8.74
C ILE A 202 -25.82 -0.10 -8.70
N PHE A 203 -25.73 0.74 -7.67
CA PHE A 203 -26.55 1.95 -7.56
C PHE A 203 -25.71 3.24 -7.55
N GLY A 204 -24.39 3.13 -7.49
CA GLY A 204 -23.47 4.26 -7.58
C GLY A 204 -22.05 3.82 -7.94
N ILE A 205 -21.32 4.70 -8.63
CA ILE A 205 -19.89 4.55 -8.90
C ILE A 205 -19.24 5.89 -8.57
N ASP A 206 -18.34 5.89 -7.60
CA ASP A 206 -17.52 7.06 -7.29
C ASP A 206 -16.12 6.85 -7.87
N SER A 207 -15.80 7.55 -8.97
CA SER A 207 -14.46 7.42 -9.54
C SER A 207 -13.43 8.16 -8.71
N LYS A 208 -12.42 7.43 -8.24
CA LYS A 208 -11.33 8.00 -7.47
C LYS A 208 -10.15 8.26 -8.38
N LYS A 209 -9.77 9.52 -8.48
CA LYS A 209 -8.48 9.90 -9.08
C LYS A 209 -7.71 10.70 -8.06
N GLN A 210 -6.70 10.09 -7.44
CA GLN A 210 -5.79 10.83 -6.59
C GLN A 210 -4.92 11.75 -7.43
N VAL A 211 -5.32 13.00 -7.52
CA VAL A 211 -4.47 14.07 -8.05
C VAL A 211 -3.77 14.68 -6.85
N GLU A 212 -2.45 14.50 -6.80
CA GLU A 212 -1.52 15.12 -5.84
C GLU A 212 -1.54 14.52 -4.41
N SER A 213 -0.51 13.75 -4.06
CA SER A 213 -0.18 13.49 -2.64
C SER A 213 0.46 14.75 -2.05
N ASN A 214 -0.34 15.60 -1.41
CA ASN A 214 0.17 16.78 -0.71
C ASN A 214 0.74 16.39 0.67
N VAL A 215 2.04 16.09 0.72
CA VAL A 215 2.84 16.25 1.95
C VAL A 215 4.16 16.94 1.58
N PHE A 216 4.46 17.99 2.36
CA PHE A 216 5.65 18.83 2.28
C PHE A 216 6.89 18.07 1.74
N SER A 217 7.27 18.38 0.49
CA SER A 217 8.48 17.98 -0.26
C SER A 217 8.49 16.75 -1.19
N SER A 218 7.38 16.03 -1.47
CA SER A 218 7.40 14.96 -2.50
C SER A 218 6.43 15.20 -3.67
N LEU A 219 6.97 15.69 -4.80
CA LEU A 219 6.33 15.75 -6.11
C LEU A 219 6.21 14.34 -6.76
N THR A 220 5.41 13.44 -6.19
CA THR A 220 5.05 12.19 -6.91
C THR A 220 3.63 12.31 -7.47
N PHE A 221 3.53 12.23 -8.80
CA PHE A 221 2.25 12.20 -9.52
C PHE A 221 1.96 10.77 -9.96
N TYR A 222 0.99 10.12 -9.33
CA TYR A 222 0.51 8.78 -9.72
C TYR A 222 -0.57 8.82 -10.81
N VAL A 223 -1.12 10.00 -11.12
CA VAL A 223 -2.23 10.15 -12.08
C VAL A 223 -2.00 11.38 -12.96
N PHE A 224 -2.38 11.30 -14.23
CA PHE A 224 -2.43 12.47 -15.11
C PHE A 224 -3.62 13.37 -14.74
N ARG A 225 -3.43 14.70 -14.78
CA ARG A 225 -4.53 15.66 -14.58
C ARG A 225 -5.62 15.45 -15.64
N ASN A 226 -6.88 15.54 -15.23
CA ASN A 226 -8.01 15.47 -16.17
C ASN A 226 -7.84 16.49 -17.31
N GLY A 227 -8.01 16.02 -18.55
CA GLY A 227 -7.99 16.86 -19.76
C GLY A 227 -6.67 16.85 -20.57
N SER A 228 -5.61 16.18 -20.11
CA SER A 228 -4.40 16.04 -20.92
C SER A 228 -4.50 14.84 -21.88
N ASN A 229 -4.92 15.14 -23.11
CA ASN A 229 -4.89 14.33 -24.33
C ASN A 229 -5.98 13.25 -24.51
N ARG A 230 -7.10 13.67 -25.12
CA ARG A 230 -7.61 12.96 -26.30
C ARG A 230 -6.70 13.33 -27.48
N MET A 231 -5.92 12.39 -27.98
CA MET A 231 -5.45 12.30 -29.36
C MET A 231 -5.23 10.83 -29.69
#